data_AF-A0AAW3D4Q7-F1
#
_entry.id   AF-A0AAW3D4Q7-F1
#
_cell.length_a   1.000
_cell.length_b   1.000
_cell.length_c   1.000
_cell.angle_alpha   90.00
_cell.angle_beta   90.00
_cell.angle_gamma   90.00
#
_symmetry.space_group_name_H-M   'P 1'
#
loop_
_entity.id
_entity.type
_entity.pdbx_description
1 polymer ?
#
loop_
_entity_poly.entity_id
_entity_poly.type
_entity_poly.pdbx_seq_one_letter_code
_entity_poly.pdbx_strand_id
1 'polypeptide(L)'
;MPSYSQDFRDIVINKHEEGMTEFELSKFFNIDKRTVVSWIEFYKRTGDYSSKQGVGCGRVASFTDKTLIEQYLIDHPDASALDIKEALALIFQEVHFMIVLIDLVLVLKKDSKI
;
A
#
# COMPACT_ATOMS: atom_id res chain seq x y z
N MET A 1 2.20 14.71 -13.01
CA MET A 1 2.03 15.96 -12.24
C MET A 1 2.08 15.62 -10.77
N PRO A 2 2.78 16.39 -9.92
CA PRO A 2 2.72 16.18 -8.48
C PRO A 2 1.27 16.37 -8.01
N SER A 3 0.79 15.44 -7.19
CA SER A 3 -0.55 15.52 -6.61
C SER A 3 -0.60 16.59 -5.54
N TYR A 4 -1.69 17.35 -5.50
CA TYR A 4 -2.00 18.29 -4.42
C TYR A 4 -1.93 17.59 -3.06
N SER A 5 -1.33 18.26 -2.07
CA SER A 5 -1.21 17.77 -0.68
C SER A 5 -2.58 17.52 -0.05
N GLN A 6 -2.63 16.67 0.97
CA GLN A 6 -3.88 16.38 1.69
C GLN A 6 -4.41 17.63 2.38
N ASP A 7 -3.56 18.38 3.09
CA ASP A 7 -3.95 19.60 3.80
C ASP A 7 -4.67 20.59 2.87
N PHE A 8 -4.22 20.69 1.62
CA PHE A 8 -4.85 21.56 0.63
C PHE A 8 -6.26 21.09 0.25
N ARG A 9 -6.48 19.78 0.14
CA ARG A 9 -7.80 19.21 -0.12
C ARG A 9 -8.73 19.40 1.06
N ASP A 10 -8.23 19.21 2.28
CA ASP A 10 -8.98 19.41 3.52
C ASP A 10 -9.50 20.85 3.61
N ILE A 11 -8.66 21.83 3.29
CA ILE A 11 -9.06 23.24 3.25
C ILE A 11 -10.16 23.48 2.20
N VAL A 12 -10.04 22.88 1.01
CA VAL A 12 -11.06 23.03 -0.05
C VAL A 12 -12.40 22.42 0.35
N ILE A 13 -12.40 21.25 0.99
CA ILE A 13 -13.62 20.58 1.47
C ILE A 13 -14.26 21.36 2.62
N ASN A 14 -13.47 21.83 3.60
CA ASN A 14 -13.97 22.67 4.69
C ASN A 14 -14.66 23.93 4.16
N LYS A 15 -14.07 24.59 3.15
CA LYS A 15 -14.66 25.77 2.51
C LYS A 15 -15.94 25.45 1.72
N HIS A 16 -16.06 24.24 1.17
CA HIS A 16 -17.30 23.77 0.58
C HIS A 16 -18.40 23.56 1.63
N GLU A 17 -18.07 23.00 2.80
CA GLU A 17 -19.01 22.83 3.92
C GLU A 17 -19.46 24.18 4.51
N GLU A 18 -18.61 25.21 4.45
CA GLU A 18 -18.98 26.60 4.78
C GLU A 18 -19.98 27.22 3.77
N GLY A 19 -20.29 26.52 2.67
CA GLY A 19 -21.31 26.93 1.69
C GLY A 19 -20.75 27.55 0.41
N MET A 20 -19.44 27.52 0.18
CA MET A 20 -18.87 27.99 -1.09
C MET A 20 -19.19 27.03 -2.24
N THR A 21 -19.51 27.63 -3.39
CA THR A 21 -19.73 26.89 -4.63
C THR A 21 -18.42 26.43 -5.25
N GLU A 22 -18.46 25.37 -6.06
CA GLU A 22 -17.27 24.82 -6.71
C GLU A 22 -16.59 25.82 -7.65
N PHE A 23 -17.36 26.76 -8.18
CA PHE A 23 -16.86 27.85 -9.03
C PHE A 23 -16.08 28.90 -8.22
N GLU A 24 -16.55 29.24 -7.04
CA GLU A 24 -15.86 30.16 -6.13
C GLU A 24 -14.57 29.53 -5.61
N LEU A 25 -14.62 28.25 -5.22
CA LEU A 25 -13.43 27.49 -4.81
C LEU A 25 -12.39 27.41 -5.92
N SER A 26 -12.81 27.14 -7.17
CA SER A 26 -11.90 27.11 -8.32
C SER A 26 -11.18 28.44 -8.52
N LYS A 27 -11.90 29.57 -8.42
CA LYS A 27 -11.29 30.90 -8.52
C LYS A 27 -10.41 31.25 -7.32
N PHE A 28 -10.86 30.91 -6.12
CA PHE A 28 -10.17 31.25 -4.87
C PHE A 28 -8.83 30.53 -4.75
N PHE A 29 -8.81 29.25 -5.09
CA PHE A 29 -7.62 28.39 -5.01
C PHE A 29 -6.83 28.31 -6.33
N ASN A 30 -7.31 28.96 -7.39
CA ASN A 30 -6.74 28.91 -8.74
C ASN A 30 -6.50 27.47 -9.23
N ILE A 31 -7.50 26.61 -9.02
CA ILE A 31 -7.49 25.20 -9.42
C ILE A 31 -8.61 24.93 -10.41
N ASP A 32 -8.42 23.92 -11.27
CA ASP A 32 -9.43 23.57 -12.25
C ASP A 32 -10.73 23.11 -11.58
N LYS A 33 -11.86 23.62 -12.07
CA LYS A 33 -13.19 23.28 -11.53
C LYS A 33 -13.44 21.77 -11.52
N ARG A 34 -12.96 21.01 -12.51
CA ARG A 34 -13.13 19.54 -12.52
C ARG A 34 -12.41 18.87 -11.37
N THR A 35 -11.27 19.41 -10.93
CA THR A 35 -10.54 18.89 -9.77
C THR A 35 -11.35 19.09 -8.49
N VAL A 36 -11.91 20.29 -8.30
CA VAL A 36 -12.77 20.61 -7.15
C VAL A 36 -14.02 19.71 -7.12
N VAL A 37 -14.71 19.61 -8.26
CA VAL A 37 -15.90 18.75 -8.39
C VAL A 37 -15.56 17.30 -8.08
N SER A 38 -14.45 16.78 -8.60
CA SER A 38 -14.02 15.41 -8.31
C SER A 38 -13.80 15.21 -6.81
N TRP A 39 -13.11 16.13 -6.11
CA TRP A 39 -12.88 16.01 -4.67
C TRP A 39 -14.17 16.00 -3.86
N ILE A 40 -15.11 16.88 -4.19
CA ILE A 40 -16.42 16.95 -3.53
C ILE A 40 -17.25 15.69 -3.80
N GLU A 41 -17.25 15.18 -5.03
CA GLU A 41 -17.93 13.93 -5.38
C GLU A 41 -17.32 12.72 -4.64
N PHE A 42 -15.99 12.64 -4.55
CA PHE A 42 -15.30 11.61 -3.77
C PHE A 42 -15.65 11.71 -2.28
N TYR A 43 -15.64 12.92 -1.71
CA TYR A 43 -16.04 13.17 -0.33
C TYR A 43 -17.48 12.72 -0.06
N LYS A 44 -18.44 13.10 -0.93
CA LYS A 44 -19.84 12.69 -0.80
C LYS A 44 -20.06 11.19 -0.95
N ARG A 45 -19.29 10.53 -1.83
CA ARG A 45 -19.47 9.10 -2.15
C ARG A 45 -18.83 8.16 -1.14
N THR A 46 -17.66 8.50 -0.63
CA THR A 46 -16.81 7.58 0.15
C THR A 46 -16.57 8.09 1.58
N GLY A 47 -16.85 9.38 1.87
CA GLY A 47 -16.44 10.02 3.11
C GLY A 47 -14.93 10.21 3.23
N ASP A 48 -14.19 9.81 2.19
CA ASP A 48 -12.74 9.81 2.12
C ASP A 48 -12.30 10.35 0.75
N TYR A 49 -11.43 11.35 0.80
CA TYR A 49 -10.87 12.10 -0.32
C TYR A 49 -9.35 12.11 -0.24
N SER A 50 -8.79 11.28 0.65
CA SER A 50 -7.36 11.10 0.81
C SER A 50 -6.77 10.66 -0.54
N SER A 51 -5.77 11.41 -0.98
CA SER A 51 -4.81 10.94 -1.96
C SER A 51 -4.38 9.53 -1.58
N LYS A 52 -4.56 8.58 -2.49
CA LYS A 52 -3.91 7.27 -2.48
C LYS A 52 -2.39 7.39 -2.67
N GLN A 53 -1.73 8.31 -1.97
CA GLN A 53 -0.29 8.37 -1.82
C GLN A 53 0.05 7.41 -0.67
N GLY A 54 0.48 6.20 -1.01
CA GLY A 54 0.78 5.15 -0.03
C GLY A 54 0.24 3.79 -0.40
N VAL A 55 -0.78 3.72 -1.27
CA VAL A 55 -1.11 2.50 -2.02
C VAL A 55 -0.22 2.44 -3.25
N GLY A 56 1.08 2.40 -3.00
CA GLY A 56 1.83 1.39 -3.73
C GLY A 56 1.11 0.10 -3.35
N CYS A 57 0.33 -0.46 -4.26
CA CYS A 57 0.21 -1.90 -4.27
C CYS A 57 1.66 -2.38 -4.47
N GLY A 58 2.41 -2.49 -3.37
CA GLY A 58 3.65 -3.22 -3.34
C GLY A 58 3.32 -4.52 -4.05
N ARG A 59 4.17 -4.91 -5.01
CA ARG A 59 3.98 -6.12 -5.82
C ARG A 59 3.30 -7.15 -4.94
N VAL A 60 2.05 -7.49 -5.25
CA VAL A 60 1.38 -8.60 -4.57
C VAL A 60 2.37 -9.74 -4.75
N ALA A 61 2.93 -10.24 -3.66
CA ALA A 61 3.91 -11.31 -3.74
C ALA A 61 3.17 -12.49 -4.37
N SER A 62 3.31 -12.63 -5.69
CA SER A 62 3.04 -13.88 -6.36
C SER A 62 4.00 -14.83 -5.67
N PHE A 63 3.45 -15.82 -4.98
CA PHE A 63 4.18 -16.92 -4.36
C PHE A 63 4.62 -16.71 -2.91
N THR A 64 3.81 -17.25 -2.00
CA THR A 64 4.06 -18.51 -1.27
C THR A 64 3.24 -18.39 0.01
N ASP A 65 2.45 -19.40 0.35
CA ASP A 65 1.67 -19.43 1.59
C ASP A 65 2.59 -19.14 2.79
N LYS A 66 2.62 -17.88 3.24
CA LYS A 66 3.44 -17.39 4.36
C LYS A 66 3.25 -18.27 5.58
N THR A 67 2.04 -18.78 5.75
CA THR A 67 1.64 -19.73 6.78
C THR A 67 2.42 -21.04 6.76
N LEU A 68 2.74 -21.59 5.58
CA LEU A 68 3.55 -22.81 5.46
C LEU A 68 5.01 -22.56 5.85
N ILE A 69 5.56 -21.42 5.43
CA ILE A 69 6.93 -21.02 5.79
C ILE A 69 7.04 -20.74 7.29
N GLU A 70 6.05 -20.04 7.86
CA GLU A 70 5.98 -19.79 9.31
C GLU A 70 5.88 -21.10 10.11
N GLN A 71 5.01 -22.03 9.72
CA GLN A 71 4.90 -23.34 10.39
C GLN A 71 6.21 -24.13 10.32
N TYR A 72 6.90 -24.12 9.17
CA TYR A 72 8.18 -24.81 9.02
C TYR A 72 9.29 -24.15 9.87
N LEU A 73 9.31 -22.82 9.98
CA LEU A 73 10.26 -22.09 10.82
C LEU A 73 10.00 -22.30 12.32
N ILE A 74 8.76 -22.57 12.73
CA ILE A 74 8.43 -22.92 14.12
C ILE A 74 8.97 -24.31 14.47
N ASP A 75 8.84 -25.29 13.57
CA ASP A 75 9.34 -26.65 13.77
C ASP A 75 10.88 -26.72 13.63
N HIS A 76 11.45 -25.84 12.81
CA HIS A 76 12.88 -25.77 12.49
C HIS A 76 13.41 -24.32 12.51
N PRO A 77 13.71 -23.75 13.70
CA PRO A 77 14.12 -22.34 13.83
C PRO A 77 15.46 -22.02 13.15
N ASP A 78 16.35 -23.00 13.03
CA ASP A 78 17.65 -22.87 12.37
C ASP A 78 17.62 -23.13 10.87
N ALA A 79 16.44 -23.42 10.29
CA ALA A 79 16.31 -23.65 8.85
C ALA A 79 16.73 -22.40 8.04
N SER A 80 17.46 -22.66 6.97
CA SER A 80 17.84 -21.67 5.98
C SER A 80 16.80 -21.57 4.86
N ALA A 81 16.86 -20.50 4.05
CA ALA A 81 15.98 -20.35 2.88
C ALA A 81 16.15 -21.49 1.86
N LEU A 82 17.32 -22.14 1.82
CA LEU A 82 17.56 -23.31 0.96
C LEU A 82 16.83 -24.54 1.48
N ASP A 83 16.87 -24.78 2.79
CA ASP A 83 16.17 -25.90 3.43
C ASP A 83 14.65 -25.78 3.26
N ILE A 84 14.12 -24.56 3.40
CA ILE A 84 12.69 -24.26 3.19
C ILE A 84 12.29 -24.51 1.74
N LYS A 85 13.14 -24.09 0.78
CA LYS A 85 12.90 -24.34 -0.64
C LYS A 85 12.84 -25.84 -0.95
N GLU A 86 13.78 -26.61 -0.39
CA GLU A 86 13.88 -28.05 -0.62
C GLU A 86 12.72 -28.80 0.04
N ALA A 87 12.40 -28.46 1.29
CA ALA A 87 11.30 -29.08 2.05
C ALA A 87 9.92 -28.78 1.44
N LEU A 88 9.70 -27.56 0.93
CA LEU A 88 8.45 -27.17 0.29
C LEU A 88 8.44 -27.46 -1.23
N ALA A 89 9.48 -28.10 -1.76
CA ALA A 89 9.66 -28.45 -3.18
C ALA A 89 9.32 -27.29 -4.13
N LEU A 90 9.72 -26.07 -3.76
CA LEU A 90 9.32 -24.86 -4.48
C LEU A 90 10.09 -24.80 -5.81
N ILE A 91 9.36 -24.96 -6.91
CA ILE A 91 9.90 -24.89 -8.27
C ILE A 91 10.16 -23.42 -8.62
N PHE A 92 11.29 -22.89 -8.17
CA PHE A 92 11.72 -21.55 -8.52
C PHE A 92 12.55 -21.58 -9.81
N GLN A 93 12.03 -20.97 -10.88
CA GLN A 93 12.76 -20.85 -12.15
C GLN A 93 13.77 -19.69 -12.16
N GLU A 94 13.68 -18.73 -11.23
CA GLU A 94 14.54 -17.54 -11.25
C GLU A 94 15.19 -17.22 -9.90
N VAL A 95 16.44 -16.73 -9.97
CA VAL A 95 17.25 -16.25 -8.82
C VAL A 95 16.55 -15.14 -8.02
N HIS A 96 15.69 -14.34 -8.65
CA HIS A 96 14.94 -13.28 -7.98
C HIS A 96 13.99 -13.82 -6.89
N PHE A 97 13.42 -15.01 -7.09
CA PHE A 97 12.54 -15.62 -6.09
C PHE A 97 13.31 -16.10 -4.85
N MET A 98 14.56 -16.54 -5.01
CA MET A 98 15.42 -16.89 -3.87
C MET A 98 15.74 -15.67 -3.01
N ILE A 99 16.01 -14.52 -3.64
CA ILE A 99 16.27 -13.27 -2.92
C ILE A 99 15.04 -12.86 -2.10
N VAL A 100 13.85 -12.92 -2.72
CA VAL A 100 12.58 -12.63 -2.04
C VAL A 100 12.32 -13.60 -0.88
N LEU A 101 12.62 -14.89 -1.05
CA LEU A 101 12.48 -15.89 0.00
C LEU A 101 13.44 -15.62 1.17
N ILE A 102 14.70 -15.25 0.90
CA ILE A 102 15.68 -14.89 1.93
C ILE A 102 15.19 -13.67 2.72
N ASP A 103 14.74 -12.62 2.03
CA ASP A 103 14.21 -11.42 2.66
C ASP A 103 12.98 -11.73 3.53
N LEU A 104 12.06 -12.57 3.04
CA LEU A 104 10.87 -12.99 3.78
C LEU A 104 11.25 -13.79 5.04
N VAL A 105 12.18 -14.74 4.94
CA VAL A 105 12.66 -15.52 6.09
C VAL A 105 13.33 -14.61 7.12
N LEU A 106 14.10 -13.62 6.68
CA LEU A 106 14.77 -12.66 7.56
C LEU A 106 13.77 -11.76 8.29
N VAL A 107 12.72 -11.30 7.59
CA VAL A 107 11.60 -10.55 8.20
C VAL A 107 10.85 -11.42 9.21
N LEU A 108 10.51 -12.65 8.85
CA LEU A 108 9.78 -13.58 9.73
C LEU A 108 10.56 -13.93 11.01
N LYS A 109 11.87 -14.18 10.91
CA LYS A 109 12.73 -14.40 12.08
C LYS A 109 12.79 -13.15 12.97
N LYS A 110 12.87 -11.96 12.37
CA LYS A 110 12.89 -10.69 13.11
C LYS A 110 11.58 -10.42 13.87
N ASP A 111 10.43 -10.70 13.25
CA ASP A 111 9.12 -10.46 13.87
C ASP A 111 8.73 -11.54 14.90
N SER A 112 9.24 -12.77 14.77
CA SER A 112 8.82 -13.90 15.61
C SER A 112 9.48 -13.99 16.99
N LYS A 113 10.43 -13.11 17.36
CA LYS A 113 11.24 -13.25 18.60
C LYS A 113 11.80 -14.67 18.79
N ILE A 114 12.25 -15.29 17.71
CA ILE A 114 13.07 -16.51 17.73
C ILE A 114 14.52 -16.06 17.57
#